data_AF-A0A9K3N3I2-F1
#
_entry.id   AF-A0A9K3N3I2-F1
#
_cell.length_a   1.000
_cell.length_b   1.000
_cell.length_c   1.000
_cell.angle_alpha   90.00
_cell.angle_beta   90.00
_cell.angle_gamma   90.00
#
_symmetry.space_group_name_H-M   'P 1'
#
loop_
_entity.id
_entity.type
_entity.pdbx_description
1 polymer ?
#
loop_
_entity_poly.entity_id
_entity_poly.type
_entity_poly.pdbx_seq_one_letter_code
_entity_poly.pdbx_strand_id
1 'polypeptide(L)' 'MHRQLDHVMTFLLAEMGTSGSLDGQQRLVVKGRFAPKNFEGILKKYTNEYIICNGCRSPDTILSKENRLFFLRCEQVDT' A
#
# COMPACT_ATOMS: atom_id res chain seq x y z
N MET A 1 -10.48 -1.06 -0.99
CA MET A 1 -9.28 -0.19 -0.89
C MET A 1 -9.18 0.63 -2.16
N HIS A 2 -9.23 1.95 -2.06
CA HIS A 2 -9.09 2.86 -3.21
C HIS A 2 -7.60 3.06 -3.58
N ARG A 3 -6.88 1.96 -3.87
CA ARG A 3 -5.44 2.00 -4.14
C ARG A 3 -5.11 1.33 -5.46
N GLN A 4 -4.25 1.97 -6.24
CA GLN A 4 -3.74 1.40 -7.48
C GLN A 4 -2.76 0.25 -7.17
N LEU A 5 -2.89 -0.85 -7.91
CA LEU A 5 -2.04 -2.03 -7.74
C LEU A 5 -0.56 -1.67 -7.88
N ASP A 6 -0.21 -0.82 -8.84
CA ASP A 6 1.16 -0.37 -9.09
C ASP A 6 1.77 0.34 -7.87
N HIS A 7 0.97 1.12 -7.13
CA HIS A 7 1.44 1.81 -5.93
C HIS A 7 1.78 0.80 -4.82
N VAL A 8 0.87 -0.14 -4.57
CA VAL A 8 1.06 -1.20 -3.56
C VAL A 8 2.28 -2.05 -3.93
N MET A 9 2.39 -2.47 -5.18
CA MET A 9 3.49 -3.28 -5.68
C MET A 9 4.83 -2.55 -5.55
N THR A 10 4.91 -1.30 -5.99
CA THR A 10 6.14 -0.51 -5.93
C THR A 10 6.60 -0.32 -4.49
N PHE A 11 5.68 -0.01 -3.58
CA PHE A 11 5.97 0.11 -2.16
C PHE A 11 6.50 -1.21 -1.57
N LEU A 12 5.81 -2.32 -1.81
CA LEU A 12 6.20 -3.63 -1.30
C LEU A 12 7.60 -4.03 -1.79
N LEU A 13 7.87 -3.88 -3.09
CA LEU A 13 9.16 -4.23 -3.68
C LEU A 13 10.29 -3.34 -3.17
N ALA A 14 10.03 -2.04 -2.98
CA ALA A 14 11.00 -1.10 -2.40
C ALA A 14 11.34 -1.44 -0.95
N GLU A 15 10.34 -1.65 -0.08
CA GLU A 15 10.56 -2.02 1.33
C GLU A 15 11.23 -3.39 1.48
N MET A 16 10.97 -4.33 0.58
CA MET A 16 11.64 -5.64 0.56
C MET A 16 13.03 -5.60 -0.07
N GLY A 17 13.43 -4.50 -0.73
CA GLY A 17 14.70 -4.40 -1.43
C GLY A 17 14.85 -5.41 -2.57
N THR A 18 13.76 -5.74 -3.26
CA THR A 18 13.73 -6.77 -4.31
C THR A 18 12.94 -6.32 -5.53
N SER A 19 12.97 -7.14 -6.58
CA SER A 19 12.17 -6.96 -7.79
C SER A 19 11.11 -8.06 -7.91
N GLY A 20 10.06 -7.75 -8.65
CA GLY A 20 8.93 -8.66 -8.86
C GLY A 20 8.03 -8.17 -9.99
N SER A 21 7.01 -8.96 -10.28
CA SER A 21 6.02 -8.68 -11.33
C SER A 21 4.67 -9.29 -10.96
N LEU A 22 3.59 -8.76 -11.54
CA LEU A 22 2.29 -9.42 -11.50
C LEU A 22 2.27 -10.56 -12.52
N ASP A 23 1.69 -11.70 -12.15
CA ASP A 23 1.37 -12.76 -13.11
C ASP A 23 0.05 -12.48 -13.85
N GLY A 24 -0.35 -13.37 -14.77
CA GLY A 24 -1.60 -13.25 -15.53
C GLY A 24 -2.87 -13.30 -14.67
N GLN A 25 -2.76 -13.66 -13.39
CA GLN A 25 -3.87 -13.67 -12.41
C GLN A 25 -3.77 -12.50 -11.43
N GLN A 26 -2.96 -11.47 -11.73
CA GLN A 26 -2.72 -10.31 -10.86
C GLN A 26 -2.14 -10.67 -9.49
N ARG A 27 -1.38 -11.77 -9.38
CA ARG A 27 -0.66 -12.12 -8.15
C ARG A 27 0.77 -11.60 -8.22
N LEU A 28 1.24 -11.01 -7.13
CA LEU A 28 2.60 -10.51 -7.03
C LEU A 28 3.60 -11.67 -6.89
N VAL A 29 4.46 -11.82 -7.89
CA VAL A 29 5.60 -12.74 -7.90
C VAL A 29 6.85 -11.95 -7.52
N VAL A 30 7.50 -12.36 -6.43
CA VAL A 30 8.66 -11.67 -5.85
C VAL A 30 9.90 -12.54 -5.98
N LYS A 31 11.04 -11.96 -6.39
CA LYS A 31 12.30 -12.70 -6.45
C LYS A 31 12.92 -12.82 -5.05
N GLY A 32 13.10 -14.06 -4.58
CA GLY A 32 13.80 -14.35 -3.32
C GLY A 32 13.00 -15.26 -2.38
N ARG A 33 13.54 -15.49 -1.18
CA ARG A 33 12.87 -16.22 -0.10
C ARG A 33 12.59 -15.27 1.04
N PHE A 34 11.31 -15.09 1.35
CA PHE A 34 10.86 -14.21 2.41
C PHE A 34 9.98 -14.98 3.40
N ALA A 35 10.19 -14.77 4.69
CA ALA A 35 9.30 -15.30 5.70
C ALA A 35 7.96 -14.53 5.65
N PRO A 36 6.81 -15.21 5.82
CA PRO A 36 5.49 -14.54 5.81
C PRO A 36 5.39 -13.37 6.79
N LYS A 37 6.07 -13.46 7.95
CA LYS A 37 6.11 -12.40 8.97
C LYS A 37 6.68 -11.08 8.45
N ASN A 38 7.68 -11.14 7.57
CA ASN A 38 8.28 -9.94 7.00
C ASN A 38 7.27 -9.23 6.09
N PHE A 39 6.53 -10.01 5.30
CA PHE A 39 5.48 -9.50 4.42
C PHE A 39 4.35 -8.84 5.21
N GLU A 40 3.91 -9.49 6.30
CA GLU A 40 2.89 -8.96 7.19
C GLU A 40 3.31 -7.62 7.82
N GLY A 41 4.57 -7.50 8.25
CA GLY A 41 5.12 -6.26 8.80
C GLY A 41 5.09 -5.11 7.80
N ILE A 42 5.49 -5.36 6.56
CA ILE A 42 5.50 -4.34 5.49
C ILE A 42 4.07 -3.95 5.10
N LEU A 43 3.14 -4.90 5.01
CA LEU A 43 1.73 -4.62 4.74
C LEU A 43 1.09 -3.78 5.85
N LYS A 44 1.44 -4.04 7.11
CA LYS A 44 1.00 -3.22 8.25
C LYS A 44 1.51 -1.79 8.15
N LYS A 45 2.79 -1.59 7.80
CA LYS A 45 3.33 -0.25 7.53
C LYS A 45 2.57 0.46 6.41
N TYR A 46 2.38 -0.21 5.27
CA TYR A 46 1.65 0.34 4.13
C TYR A 46 0.23 0.78 4.52
N THR A 47 -0.45 -0.05 5.29
CA THR A 47 -1.81 0.22 5.77
C THR A 47 -1.84 1.45 6.66
N ASN A 48 -0.93 1.56 7.62
CA ASN A 48 -0.88 2.70 8.53
C ASN A 48 -0.52 4.01 7.82
N GLU A 49 0.33 3.96 6.81
CA GLU A 49 0.85 5.17 6.17
C GLU A 49 -0.01 5.65 4.99
N TYR A 50 -0.59 4.71 4.24
CA TYR A 50 -1.28 5.02 2.99
C TYR A 50 -2.76 4.64 2.99
N ILE A 51 -3.33 4.10 4.06
CA ILE A 51 -4.73 3.65 4.10
C ILE A 51 -5.49 4.21 5.29
N ILE A 52 -4.92 4.10 6.49
CA ILE A 52 -5.60 4.53 7.71
C ILE A 52 -5.51 6.04 7.85
N CYS A 53 -6.64 6.69 8.10
CA CYS A 53 -6.65 8.09 8.47
C CYS A 53 -6.06 8.30 9.87
N ASN A 54 -5.13 9.25 10.00
CA ASN A 54 -4.52 9.59 11.29
C ASN A 54 -5.48 10.24 12.31
N GLY A 55 -6.62 10.77 11.86
CA GLY A 55 -7.63 11.38 12.72
C GLY A 55 -8.64 10.36 13.24
N CYS A 56 -9.45 9.79 12.35
CA CYS A 56 -10.57 8.91 12.72
C CYS A 56 -10.21 7.42 12.75
N ARG A 57 -9.00 7.03 12.33
CA ARG A 57 -8.55 5.63 12.16
C ARG A 57 -9.37 4.81 11.15
N SER A 58 -10.22 5.46 10.37
CA SER A 58 -10.97 4.80 9.30
C SER A 58 -10.05 4.40 8.14
N PRO A 59 -10.28 3.23 7.51
CA PRO A 59 -9.63 2.87 6.25
C PRO A 59 -10.28 3.54 5.03
N ASP A 60 -11.36 4.30 5.23
CA ASP A 60 -12.11 4.98 4.17
C ASP A 60 -11.42 6.29 3.79
N THR A 61 -10.42 6.15 2.92
CA THR A 61 -9.56 7.25 2.48
C THR A 61 -9.21 7.13 1.00
N ILE A 62 -9.02 8.28 0.34
CA ILE A 62 -8.48 8.39 -1.02
C ILE A 62 -7.01 8.75 -0.96
N LEU A 63 -6.20 8.08 -1.77
CA LEU A 63 -4.82 8.47 -2.03
C LEU A 63 -4.75 9.18 -3.39
N SER A 64 -4.55 10.50 -3.40
CA SER A 64 -4.31 11.27 -4.61
C SER A 64 -2.82 11.51 -4.83
N LYS A 65 -2.39 11.55 -6.09
CA LYS A 65 -1.02 11.90 -6.47
C LYS A 65 -1.04 13.27 -7.13
N GLU A 66 -0.35 14.22 -6.52
CA GLU A 66 -0.15 15.56 -7.08
C GLU A 66 1.34 15.80 -7.22
N ASN A 67 1.82 15.95 -8.46
CA ASN A 67 3.24 16.01 -8.81
C ASN A 67 4.03 14.77 -8.32
N ARG A 68 4.92 14.98 -7.34
CA ARG A 68 5.78 13.95 -6.73
C ARG A 68 5.33 13.55 -5.33
N LEU A 69 4.20 14.06 -4.87
CA LEU A 69 3.70 13.87 -3.51
C LEU A 69 2.39 13.08 -3.55
N PHE A 70 2.21 12.23 -2.54
CA PHE A 70 0.97 11.52 -2.29
C PHE A 70 0.23 12.21 -1.15
N PHE A 71 -1.08 12.37 -1.32
CA PHE A 71 -1.97 12.97 -0.34
C PHE A 71 -3.05 11.98 0.06
N LEU A 72 -3.13 11.72 1.37
CA LEU A 72 -4.15 10.85 1.94
C LEU A 72 -5.31 11.72 2.44
N ARG A 73 -6.49 11.58 1.82
CA ARG A 73 -7.71 12.31 2.19
C ARG A 73 -8.71 11.36 2.85
N CYS A 74 -9.23 11.76 4.00
CA CYS A 74 -10.32 11.04 4.66
C CYS A 74 -11.64 11.28 3.93
N GLU A 75 -12.41 10.22 3.69
CA GLU A 75 -13.75 10.30 3.09
C GLU A 75 -14.88 10.24 4.13
N GLN A 76 -14.57 10.01 5.40
CA GLN A 76 -15.57 10.16 6.46
C GLN A 76 -16.05 11.61 6.51
N VAL A 77 -17.32 11.78 6.18
CA VAL A 77 -18.06 13.02 6.37
C VAL A 77 -18.48 13.05 7.84
N ASP A 78 -18.00 14.03 8.61
CA ASP A 78 -18.57 14.33 9.93
C ASP A 78 -20.08 14.54 9.72
N THR A 79 -20.89 13.60 10.24
CA THR A 79 -22.35 13.69 10.25
C THR A 79 -22.81 14.07 11.64
#